data_AF-A0A1M7PQL8-F1
#
_entry.id   AF-A0A1M7PQL8-F1
#
_cell.length_a   1.000
_cell.length_b   1.000
_cell.length_c   1.000
_cell.angle_alpha   90.00
_cell.angle_beta   90.00
_cell.angle_gamma   90.00
#
_symmetry.space_group_name_H-M   'P 1'
#
loop_
_entity.id
_entity.type
_entity.pdbx_description
1 polymer ?
#
loop_
_entity_poly.entity_id
_entity_poly.type
_entity_poly.pdbx_seq_one_letter_code
_entity_poly.pdbx_strand_id
1 'polypeptide(L)'
;MEQTTYHMFQPLDWNRLSKPAQQAWQQADRQLRKAMACAQPTYELLATLDSTPHTEVDIRDSISTALAQRSPYSYSVTQEKTCLAQVMRRLPPRQASIYEIASGVRALLFGQREPLRTFNVSIIYLPWLHIAPPQPDNPVFRRWCDIDQGPPLFAALNLYVLMLSAHPFSDGNGRTARILFNLLLSWRHGSADHYIPLADIFKRDPGRYEELMARAAADGSHHRVLAHLRRALTAYAQQIQHIETPREDDLERAVRLSQAHAQAQASHLGLNETPPYPVGVDAVRAAAQGGRARQSLVQALDAVAAELRTYGRISYVLVRLDDLLAVSCDTPVPVAYFIHLERKEAFTLHVREMRSRYKEVIHLQFAVFTGDVVIDAKVLIGLASLYSKGADNRSTPPAIVHGFDAGDTN
;
A
#
# COMPACT_ATOMS: atom_id res chain seq x y z
N MET A 1 -33.15 16.39 -11.21
CA MET A 1 -31.71 16.36 -10.90
C MET A 1 -30.99 17.01 -12.06
N GLU A 2 -30.44 18.20 -11.87
CA GLU A 2 -29.56 18.82 -12.87
C GLU A 2 -28.34 17.90 -13.06
N GLN A 3 -27.98 17.60 -14.31
CA GLN A 3 -26.74 16.90 -14.62
C GLN A 3 -25.58 17.85 -14.27
N THR A 4 -25.02 17.71 -13.08
CA THR A 4 -23.80 18.43 -12.72
C THR A 4 -22.69 18.00 -13.67
N THR A 5 -22.22 18.91 -14.51
CA THR A 5 -21.12 18.65 -15.45
C THR A 5 -19.88 18.26 -14.67
N TYR A 6 -19.41 17.02 -14.85
CA TYR A 6 -18.16 16.55 -14.26
C TYR A 6 -16.97 17.13 -15.02
N HIS A 7 -16.17 17.94 -14.33
CA HIS A 7 -14.93 18.47 -14.88
C HIS A 7 -13.79 17.49 -14.60
N MET A 8 -13.35 16.78 -15.64
CA MET A 8 -12.14 15.95 -15.54
C MET A 8 -10.87 16.83 -15.46
N PHE A 9 -9.92 16.41 -14.63
CA PHE A 9 -8.63 17.08 -14.53
C PHE A 9 -7.85 17.05 -15.84
N GLN A 10 -7.41 18.23 -16.27
CA GLN A 10 -6.43 18.41 -17.33
C GLN A 10 -5.07 18.74 -16.70
N PRO A 11 -4.01 17.95 -16.93
CA PRO A 11 -2.67 18.25 -16.41
C PRO A 11 -2.23 19.67 -16.75
N LEU A 12 -1.69 20.38 -15.76
CA LEU A 12 -1.21 21.73 -15.92
C LEU A 12 0.08 21.74 -16.75
N ASP A 13 0.17 22.65 -17.71
CA ASP A 13 1.39 22.91 -18.48
C ASP A 13 2.35 23.75 -17.64
N TRP A 14 3.54 23.19 -17.35
CA TRP A 14 4.58 23.84 -16.58
C TRP A 14 4.95 25.22 -17.13
N ASN A 15 5.02 25.35 -18.46
CA ASN A 15 5.45 26.56 -19.14
C ASN A 15 4.38 27.67 -19.12
N ARG A 16 3.13 27.32 -18.77
CA ARG A 16 2.02 28.27 -18.63
C ARG A 16 1.82 28.77 -17.20
N LEU A 17 2.55 28.22 -16.23
CA LEU A 17 2.50 28.72 -14.86
C LEU A 17 3.17 30.10 -14.75
N SER A 18 2.67 30.94 -13.85
CA SER A 18 3.35 32.20 -13.51
C SER A 18 4.72 31.93 -12.88
N LYS A 19 5.68 32.86 -13.05
CA LYS A 19 7.02 32.73 -12.45
C LYS A 19 6.97 32.47 -10.93
N PRO A 20 6.13 33.18 -10.13
CA PRO A 20 6.00 32.87 -8.70
C PRO A 20 5.51 31.45 -8.43
N ALA A 21 4.55 30.95 -9.23
CA ALA A 21 4.07 29.58 -9.08
C ALA A 21 5.17 28.55 -9.41
N GLN A 22 5.92 28.76 -10.50
CA GLN A 22 7.07 27.91 -10.86
C GLN A 22 8.13 27.88 -9.74
N GLN A 23 8.48 29.04 -9.19
CA GLN A 23 9.43 29.12 -8.06
C GLN A 23 8.94 28.35 -6.85
N ALA A 24 7.64 28.47 -6.53
CA ALA A 24 7.03 27.77 -5.40
C ALA A 24 7.03 26.24 -5.57
N TRP A 25 6.86 25.74 -6.80
CA TRP A 25 6.98 24.32 -7.14
C TRP A 25 8.43 23.82 -7.06
N GLN A 26 9.38 24.58 -7.61
CA GLN A 26 10.81 24.24 -7.55
C GLN A 26 11.31 24.20 -6.10
N GLN A 27 10.85 25.13 -5.25
CA GLN A 27 11.21 25.12 -3.83
C GLN A 27 10.66 23.88 -3.12
N ALA A 28 9.39 23.54 -3.34
CA ALA A 28 8.77 22.35 -2.76
C ALA A 28 9.48 21.07 -3.21
N ASP A 29 9.82 20.97 -4.50
CA ASP A 29 10.57 19.83 -5.06
C ASP A 29 11.96 19.68 -4.42
N ARG A 30 12.71 20.79 -4.26
CA ARG A 30 14.01 20.78 -3.58
C ARG A 30 13.90 20.32 -2.13
N GLN A 31 12.87 20.75 -1.41
CA GLN A 31 12.64 20.31 -0.02
C GLN A 31 12.30 18.82 0.01
N LEU A 32 11.40 18.37 -0.86
CA LEU A 32 11.01 16.96 -0.90
C LEU A 32 12.20 16.06 -1.26
N ARG A 33 13.03 16.46 -2.24
CA ARG A 33 14.24 15.73 -2.61
C ARG A 33 15.22 15.59 -1.44
N LYS A 34 15.39 16.64 -0.63
CA LYS A 34 16.20 16.58 0.59
C LYS A 34 15.61 15.61 1.61
N ALA A 35 14.29 15.66 1.83
CA ALA A 35 13.60 14.75 2.74
C ALA A 35 13.68 13.28 2.27
N MET A 36 13.62 13.03 0.96
CA MET A 36 13.78 11.69 0.39
C MET A 36 15.20 11.12 0.52
N ALA A 37 16.20 11.97 0.79
CA ALA A 37 17.55 11.53 1.13
C ALA A 37 17.69 11.13 2.61
N CYS A 38 16.71 11.50 3.45
CA CYS A 38 16.64 11.07 4.84
C CYS A 38 16.06 9.65 4.94
N ALA A 39 16.21 9.03 6.11
CA ALA A 39 15.55 7.77 6.43
C ALA A 39 14.02 7.86 6.26
N GLN A 40 13.40 6.74 5.93
CA GLN A 40 11.95 6.63 5.82
C GLN A 40 11.31 7.00 7.17
N PRO A 41 10.33 7.94 7.23
CA PRO A 41 9.66 8.28 8.47
C PRO A 41 8.90 7.08 9.07
N THR A 42 8.88 7.04 10.41
CA THR A 42 8.08 6.07 11.18
C THR A 42 6.59 6.45 11.19
N TYR A 43 5.69 5.55 11.59
CA TYR A 43 4.23 5.81 11.57
C TYR A 43 3.87 6.75 12.70
N GLU A 44 4.61 6.67 13.79
CA GLU A 44 4.57 7.53 14.95
C GLU A 44 4.94 8.95 14.54
N LEU A 45 5.99 9.09 13.74
CA LEU A 45 6.34 10.38 13.16
C LEU A 45 5.30 10.87 12.15
N LEU A 46 4.81 10.00 11.27
CA LEU A 46 3.68 10.34 10.40
C LEU A 46 2.45 10.74 11.22
N ALA A 47 2.35 10.26 12.47
CA ALA A 47 1.29 10.59 13.41
C ALA A 47 1.45 11.94 14.09
N THR A 48 2.66 12.47 14.14
CA THR A 48 2.94 13.82 14.65
C THR A 48 3.07 14.84 13.53
N LEU A 49 2.78 14.49 12.27
CA LEU A 49 2.81 15.43 11.16
C LEU A 49 1.84 16.59 11.43
N ASP A 50 2.39 17.81 11.49
CA ASP A 50 1.56 19.00 11.67
C ASP A 50 0.61 19.15 10.49
N SER A 51 -0.65 19.44 10.79
CA SER A 51 -1.63 19.78 9.77
C SER A 51 -1.16 21.06 9.04
N THR A 52 -1.23 21.07 7.71
CA THR A 52 -0.88 22.27 6.95
C THR A 52 -1.70 23.49 7.37
N PRO A 53 -1.09 24.69 7.43
CA PRO A 53 -1.83 25.91 7.69
C PRO A 53 -3.01 26.06 6.72
N HIS A 54 -4.17 26.33 7.31
CA HIS A 54 -5.47 26.14 6.71
C HIS A 54 -5.79 27.16 5.61
N THR A 55 -6.28 26.67 4.47
CA THR A 55 -7.21 27.45 3.64
C THR A 55 -8.60 27.10 4.15
N GLU A 56 -9.36 28.03 4.71
CA GLU A 56 -10.72 27.75 5.17
C GLU A 56 -11.54 27.13 4.02
N VAL A 57 -11.90 25.87 4.20
CA VAL A 57 -12.76 25.13 3.29
C VAL A 57 -13.79 24.46 4.18
N ASP A 58 -15.05 24.84 3.98
CA ASP A 58 -16.17 24.20 4.64
C ASP A 58 -16.35 22.78 4.10
N ILE A 59 -16.21 21.79 5.00
CA ILE A 59 -16.27 20.36 4.68
C ILE A 59 -17.72 19.93 4.81
N ARG A 60 -18.28 19.39 3.73
CA ARG A 60 -19.66 18.87 3.74
C ARG A 60 -19.84 17.77 4.79
N ASP A 61 -20.98 17.80 5.49
CA ASP A 61 -21.38 16.77 6.47
C ASP A 61 -21.27 15.37 5.90
N SER A 62 -21.67 15.18 4.65
CA SER A 62 -21.65 13.89 3.99
C SER A 62 -20.23 13.34 3.77
N ILE A 63 -19.21 14.20 3.64
CA ILE A 63 -17.79 13.80 3.63
C ILE A 63 -17.35 13.42 5.05
N SER A 64 -17.70 14.26 6.03
CA SER A 64 -17.40 14.01 7.44
C SER A 64 -17.97 12.68 7.94
N THR A 65 -19.23 12.38 7.60
CA THR A 65 -19.88 11.09 7.91
C THR A 65 -19.15 9.92 7.27
N ALA A 66 -18.83 10.01 5.97
CA ALA A 66 -18.12 8.94 5.27
C ALA A 66 -16.72 8.70 5.85
N LEU A 67 -16.04 9.75 6.31
CA LEU A 67 -14.73 9.63 6.96
C LEU A 67 -14.82 9.07 8.38
N ALA A 68 -15.89 9.32 9.13
CA ALA A 68 -16.09 8.74 10.45
C ALA A 68 -16.23 7.21 10.40
N GLN A 69 -16.71 6.67 9.28
CA GLN A 69 -16.82 5.22 9.03
C GLN A 69 -15.50 4.59 8.55
N ARG A 70 -14.48 5.40 8.27
CA ARG A 70 -13.21 4.92 7.71
C ARG A 70 -12.40 4.22 8.79
N SER A 71 -11.83 3.05 8.43
CA SER A 71 -10.81 2.42 9.27
C SER A 71 -9.69 3.43 9.58
N PRO A 72 -9.34 3.64 10.86
CA PRO A 72 -8.25 4.54 11.24
C PRO A 72 -6.91 4.06 10.64
N TYR A 73 -6.77 2.74 10.46
CA TYR A 73 -5.58 2.11 9.93
C TYR A 73 -5.72 1.80 8.43
N SER A 74 -4.70 2.18 7.65
CA SER A 74 -4.56 1.80 6.25
C SER A 74 -3.25 1.05 6.09
N TYR A 75 -3.29 -0.28 6.09
CA TYR A 75 -2.10 -1.12 5.93
C TYR A 75 -1.58 -1.17 4.47
N SER A 76 -2.04 -0.26 3.62
CA SER A 76 -1.71 -0.28 2.20
C SER A 76 -0.27 0.12 1.89
N VAL A 77 0.42 0.85 2.78
CA VAL A 77 1.78 1.36 2.53
C VAL A 77 2.77 0.22 2.23
N THR A 78 2.73 -0.89 2.97
CA THR A 78 3.65 -2.02 2.72
C THR A 78 3.39 -2.67 1.37
N GLN A 79 2.11 -2.87 1.03
CA GLN A 79 1.70 -3.40 -0.27
C GLN A 79 2.14 -2.45 -1.40
N GLU A 80 1.96 -1.15 -1.21
CA GLU A 80 2.34 -0.09 -2.15
C GLU A 80 3.86 -0.02 -2.33
N LYS A 81 4.65 -0.05 -1.24
CA LYS A 81 6.12 -0.11 -1.25
C LYS A 81 6.64 -1.32 -2.03
N THR A 82 6.08 -2.50 -1.74
CA THR A 82 6.46 -3.75 -2.40
C THR A 82 6.14 -3.69 -3.89
N CYS A 83 4.95 -3.19 -4.24
CA CYS A 83 4.57 -3.01 -5.63
C CYS A 83 5.47 -2.00 -6.34
N LEU A 84 5.79 -0.86 -5.71
CA LEU A 84 6.71 0.14 -6.25
C LEU A 84 8.08 -0.49 -6.54
N ALA A 85 8.65 -1.24 -5.59
CA ALA A 85 9.93 -1.90 -5.79
C ALA A 85 9.91 -2.89 -6.97
N GLN A 86 8.81 -3.62 -7.17
CA GLN A 86 8.63 -4.51 -8.32
C GLN A 86 8.52 -3.74 -9.64
N VAL A 87 7.77 -2.65 -9.67
CA VAL A 87 7.60 -1.82 -10.86
C VAL A 87 8.89 -1.09 -11.23
N MET A 88 9.66 -0.61 -10.25
CA MET A 88 10.96 0.04 -10.47
C MET A 88 11.98 -0.88 -11.15
N ARG A 89 11.89 -2.21 -10.94
CA ARG A 89 12.74 -3.19 -11.65
C ARG A 89 12.39 -3.34 -13.13
N ARG A 90 11.19 -2.89 -13.53
CA ARG A 90 10.65 -2.97 -14.89
C ARG A 90 10.14 -1.59 -15.28
N LEU A 91 11.07 -0.65 -15.47
CA LEU A 91 10.73 0.72 -15.82
C LEU A 91 9.73 0.73 -16.99
N PRO A 92 8.66 1.53 -16.89
CA PRO A 92 7.66 1.56 -17.93
C PRO A 92 8.26 2.07 -19.24
N PRO A 93 7.84 1.53 -20.39
CA PRO A 93 8.26 2.04 -21.69
C PRO A 93 7.90 3.52 -21.80
N ARG A 94 8.82 4.38 -22.26
CA ARG A 94 8.55 5.82 -22.41
C ARG A 94 7.34 6.15 -23.29
N GLN A 95 7.03 5.27 -24.25
CA GLN A 95 5.90 5.43 -25.17
C GLN A 95 4.58 4.85 -24.62
N ALA A 96 4.61 4.16 -23.48
CA ALA A 96 3.39 3.65 -22.86
C ALA A 96 2.52 4.82 -22.38
N SER A 97 1.22 4.65 -22.53
CA SER A 97 0.21 5.53 -21.96
C SER A 97 0.22 5.46 -20.43
N ILE A 98 -0.27 6.52 -19.79
CA ILE A 98 -0.46 6.54 -18.34
C ILE A 98 -1.37 5.37 -17.90
N TYR A 99 -2.44 5.09 -18.65
CA TYR A 99 -3.34 3.96 -18.40
C TYR A 99 -2.64 2.60 -18.46
N GLU A 100 -1.80 2.33 -19.47
CA GLU A 100 -1.09 1.04 -19.58
C GLU A 100 -0.18 0.80 -18.37
N ILE A 101 0.53 1.83 -17.93
CA ILE A 101 1.39 1.77 -16.75
C ILE A 101 0.54 1.56 -15.50
N ALA A 102 -0.55 2.32 -15.36
CA ALA A 102 -1.49 2.17 -14.25
C ALA A 102 -2.10 0.76 -14.19
N SER A 103 -2.47 0.19 -15.34
CA SER A 103 -3.02 -1.16 -15.46
C SER A 103 -1.99 -2.21 -15.03
N GLY A 104 -0.72 -2.05 -15.41
CA GLY A 104 0.38 -2.88 -14.94
C GLY A 104 0.59 -2.81 -13.42
N VAL A 105 0.62 -1.60 -12.86
CA VAL A 105 0.73 -1.37 -11.40
C VAL A 105 -0.45 -2.01 -10.66
N ARG A 106 -1.67 -1.78 -11.14
CA ARG A 106 -2.88 -2.37 -10.55
C ARG A 106 -2.83 -3.91 -10.63
N ALA A 107 -2.41 -4.47 -11.76
CA ALA A 107 -2.28 -5.91 -11.90
C ALA A 107 -1.30 -6.51 -10.89
N LEU A 108 -0.21 -5.81 -10.56
CA LEU A 108 0.72 -6.25 -9.52
C LEU A 108 0.12 -6.17 -8.13
N LEU A 109 -0.64 -5.10 -7.83
CA LEU A 109 -1.32 -4.91 -6.54
C LEU A 109 -2.39 -5.98 -6.28
N PHE A 110 -3.23 -6.26 -7.28
CA PHE A 110 -4.41 -7.09 -7.12
C PHE A 110 -4.21 -8.52 -7.64
N GLY A 111 -3.12 -8.80 -8.35
CA GLY A 111 -2.83 -10.10 -8.94
C GLY A 111 -3.56 -10.37 -10.26
N GLN A 112 -4.33 -9.41 -10.78
CA GLN A 112 -5.08 -9.57 -12.02
C GLN A 112 -5.23 -8.24 -12.77
N ARG A 113 -5.20 -8.33 -14.11
CA ARG A 113 -5.54 -7.19 -14.96
C ARG A 113 -7.05 -6.96 -14.93
N GLU A 114 -7.45 -5.70 -14.84
CA GLU A 114 -8.83 -5.29 -15.03
C GLU A 114 -8.90 -4.51 -16.35
N PRO A 115 -9.88 -4.78 -17.22
CA PRO A 115 -10.12 -3.93 -18.38
C PRO A 115 -10.48 -2.50 -17.96
N LEU A 116 -10.45 -1.57 -18.89
CA LEU A 116 -10.98 -0.22 -18.67
C LEU A 116 -12.45 -0.34 -18.26
N ARG A 117 -12.86 0.33 -17.17
CA ARG A 117 -14.26 0.28 -16.75
C ARG A 117 -15.17 0.92 -17.79
N THR A 118 -16.39 0.40 -17.89
CA THR A 118 -17.42 0.86 -18.83
C THR A 118 -18.64 1.47 -18.13
N PHE A 119 -18.62 1.55 -16.80
CA PHE A 119 -19.73 2.03 -15.96
C PHE A 119 -19.29 3.18 -15.06
N ASN A 120 -20.26 3.97 -14.59
CA ASN A 120 -20.03 5.06 -13.66
C ASN A 120 -19.60 4.52 -12.29
N VAL A 121 -18.65 5.21 -11.65
CA VAL A 121 -18.21 4.88 -10.29
C VAL A 121 -18.28 6.13 -9.43
N SER A 122 -18.46 5.95 -8.13
CA SER A 122 -18.28 7.01 -7.15
C SER A 122 -17.00 6.79 -6.37
N ILE A 123 -16.37 7.87 -5.93
CA ILE A 123 -15.32 7.76 -4.92
C ILE A 123 -16.02 7.40 -3.61
N ILE A 124 -15.50 6.43 -2.86
CA ILE A 124 -16.13 5.90 -1.62
C ILE A 124 -16.61 7.01 -0.67
N TYR A 125 -15.83 8.09 -0.55
CA TYR A 125 -16.13 9.22 0.34
C TYR A 125 -16.95 10.35 -0.30
N LEU A 126 -17.29 10.20 -1.59
CA LEU A 126 -18.09 11.12 -2.38
C LEU A 126 -19.14 10.33 -3.17
N PRO A 127 -20.09 9.63 -2.52
CA PRO A 127 -21.08 8.78 -3.20
C PRO A 127 -21.95 9.55 -4.20
N TRP A 128 -22.11 10.86 -4.03
CA TRP A 128 -22.81 11.75 -4.98
C TRP A 128 -21.94 12.18 -6.17
N LEU A 129 -20.62 11.97 -6.13
CA LEU A 129 -19.71 12.30 -7.22
C LEU A 129 -19.59 11.11 -8.17
N HIS A 130 -20.44 11.08 -9.18
CA HIS A 130 -20.39 10.08 -10.24
C HIS A 130 -19.34 10.44 -11.30
N ILE A 131 -18.34 9.59 -11.45
CA ILE A 131 -17.28 9.72 -12.44
C ILE A 131 -17.63 8.84 -13.63
N ALA A 132 -17.83 9.46 -14.79
CA ALA A 132 -18.08 8.76 -16.06
C ALA A 132 -16.87 7.90 -16.48
N PRO A 133 -17.06 6.79 -17.21
CA PRO A 133 -15.96 5.98 -17.72
C PRO A 133 -15.01 6.84 -18.59
N PRO A 134 -13.69 6.61 -18.52
CA PRO A 134 -12.76 7.41 -19.31
C PRO A 134 -13.02 7.31 -20.81
N GLN A 135 -13.03 8.45 -21.49
CA GLN A 135 -13.19 8.53 -22.95
C GLN A 135 -11.82 8.49 -23.65
N PRO A 136 -11.72 8.06 -24.92
CA PRO A 136 -10.44 7.90 -25.62
C PRO A 136 -9.56 9.16 -25.68
N ASP A 137 -10.16 10.35 -25.63
CA ASP A 137 -9.48 11.66 -25.61
C ASP A 137 -9.01 12.09 -24.21
N ASN A 138 -9.32 11.31 -23.17
CA ASN A 138 -8.94 11.63 -21.80
C ASN A 138 -7.41 11.64 -21.62
N PRO A 139 -6.86 12.55 -20.79
CA PRO A 139 -5.42 12.65 -20.59
C PRO A 139 -4.76 11.39 -20.00
N VAL A 140 -5.53 10.49 -19.38
CA VAL A 140 -5.03 9.19 -18.88
C VAL A 140 -4.53 8.27 -20.01
N PHE A 141 -4.93 8.51 -21.26
CA PHE A 141 -4.43 7.78 -22.43
C PHE A 141 -3.24 8.47 -23.12
N ARG A 142 -2.82 9.66 -22.66
CA ARG A 142 -1.59 10.30 -23.13
C ARG A 142 -0.37 9.49 -22.69
N ARG A 143 0.74 9.67 -23.41
CA ARG A 143 1.98 8.98 -23.08
C ARG A 143 2.53 9.50 -21.77
N TRP A 144 3.18 8.62 -21.02
CA TRP A 144 3.85 8.98 -19.77
C TRP A 144 4.81 10.16 -19.91
N CYS A 145 5.56 10.23 -21.02
CA CYS A 145 6.48 11.33 -21.27
C CYS A 145 5.79 12.68 -21.47
N ASP A 146 4.51 12.72 -21.84
CA ASP A 146 3.79 13.97 -22.10
C ASP A 146 3.45 14.73 -20.80
N ILE A 147 3.31 14.02 -19.67
CA ILE A 147 3.04 14.60 -18.34
C ILE A 147 4.31 14.86 -17.51
N ASP A 148 5.46 14.36 -17.98
CA ASP A 148 6.77 14.44 -17.30
C ASP A 148 7.47 15.80 -17.53
N GLN A 149 6.76 16.89 -17.24
CA GLN A 149 7.23 18.26 -17.41
C GLN A 149 7.50 18.97 -16.08
N GLY A 150 8.44 19.91 -16.07
CA GLY A 150 8.77 20.70 -14.88
C GLY A 150 9.51 19.90 -13.79
N PRO A 151 9.47 20.38 -12.53
CA PRO A 151 10.04 19.67 -11.38
C PRO A 151 9.35 18.33 -11.12
N PRO A 152 10.07 17.27 -10.69
CA PRO A 152 9.51 15.94 -10.42
C PRO A 152 8.23 15.94 -9.57
N LEU A 153 8.19 16.70 -8.48
CA LEU A 153 7.00 16.83 -7.63
C LEU A 153 5.78 17.40 -8.38
N PHE A 154 6.00 18.37 -9.27
CA PHE A 154 4.92 18.94 -10.09
C PHE A 154 4.34 17.88 -11.05
N ALA A 155 5.20 17.18 -11.78
CA ALA A 155 4.77 16.12 -12.69
C ALA A 155 4.05 15.00 -11.93
N ALA A 156 4.56 14.62 -10.75
CA ALA A 156 4.00 13.53 -9.96
C ALA A 156 2.62 13.87 -9.40
N LEU A 157 2.42 15.11 -8.93
CA LEU A 157 1.10 15.56 -8.47
C LEU A 157 0.09 15.71 -9.61
N ASN A 158 0.52 16.15 -10.81
CA ASN A 158 -0.36 16.12 -11.98
C ASN A 158 -0.83 14.70 -12.30
N LEU A 159 0.08 13.74 -12.31
CA LEU A 159 -0.22 12.33 -12.54
C LEU A 159 -1.15 11.76 -11.46
N TYR A 160 -0.89 12.07 -10.18
CA TYR A 160 -1.72 11.65 -9.06
C TYR A 160 -3.17 12.13 -9.20
N VAL A 161 -3.37 13.44 -9.41
CA VAL A 161 -4.71 14.03 -9.54
C VAL A 161 -5.41 13.53 -10.81
N LEU A 162 -4.68 13.37 -11.92
CA LEU A 162 -5.23 12.80 -13.16
C LEU A 162 -5.79 11.40 -12.93
N MET A 163 -5.02 10.53 -12.28
CA MET A 163 -5.46 9.15 -12.03
C MET A 163 -6.73 9.07 -11.17
N LEU A 164 -6.86 9.97 -10.20
CA LEU A 164 -8.03 10.00 -9.32
C LEU A 164 -9.27 10.59 -9.99
N SER A 165 -9.07 11.59 -10.86
CA SER A 165 -10.15 12.19 -11.64
C SER A 165 -10.61 11.26 -12.77
N ALA A 166 -9.70 10.66 -13.54
CA ALA A 166 -10.07 9.72 -14.60
C ALA A 166 -10.70 8.45 -14.01
N HIS A 167 -10.16 7.98 -12.87
CA HIS A 167 -10.67 6.83 -12.12
C HIS A 167 -10.85 5.58 -13.00
N PRO A 168 -9.86 5.12 -13.78
CA PRO A 168 -10.08 4.15 -14.86
C PRO A 168 -10.49 2.73 -14.44
N PHE A 169 -10.46 2.41 -13.15
CA PHE A 169 -10.75 1.08 -12.60
C PHE A 169 -11.98 1.10 -11.69
N SER A 170 -12.60 -0.06 -11.46
CA SER A 170 -13.68 -0.23 -10.48
C SER A 170 -13.22 -0.06 -9.03
N ASP A 171 -12.00 -0.53 -8.71
CA ASP A 171 -11.35 -0.35 -7.41
C ASP A 171 -9.83 -0.13 -7.59
N GLY A 172 -9.19 0.44 -6.56
CA GLY A 172 -7.75 0.54 -6.46
C GLY A 172 -7.17 1.80 -7.08
N ASN A 173 -7.99 2.73 -7.58
CA ASN A 173 -7.53 3.99 -8.18
C ASN A 173 -6.66 4.79 -7.21
N GLY A 174 -7.07 4.91 -5.94
CA GLY A 174 -6.30 5.55 -4.88
C GLY A 174 -4.90 4.95 -4.67
N ARG A 175 -4.85 3.62 -4.50
CA ARG A 175 -3.59 2.86 -4.29
C ARG A 175 -2.68 2.96 -5.52
N THR A 176 -3.25 2.80 -6.71
CA THR A 176 -2.54 2.90 -7.99
C THR A 176 -1.96 4.30 -8.20
N ALA A 177 -2.75 5.35 -7.96
CA ALA A 177 -2.29 6.73 -8.07
C ALA A 177 -1.11 7.06 -7.14
N ARG A 178 -1.14 6.57 -5.88
CA ARG A 178 -0.02 6.76 -4.93
C ARG A 178 1.25 6.05 -5.37
N ILE A 179 1.14 4.86 -5.94
CA ILE A 179 2.31 4.14 -6.47
C ILE A 179 2.86 4.84 -7.71
N LEU A 180 1.99 5.30 -8.62
CA LEU A 180 2.42 6.04 -9.81
C LEU A 180 3.09 7.37 -9.46
N PHE A 181 2.57 8.07 -8.45
CA PHE A 181 3.20 9.26 -7.87
C PHE A 181 4.63 8.95 -7.39
N ASN A 182 4.78 7.92 -6.56
CA ASN A 182 6.09 7.53 -6.03
C ASN A 182 7.01 6.99 -7.14
N LEU A 183 6.49 6.25 -8.11
CA LEU A 183 7.22 5.75 -9.27
C LEU A 183 7.87 6.89 -10.06
N LEU A 184 7.09 7.93 -10.39
CA LEU A 184 7.62 9.06 -11.13
C LEU A 184 8.68 9.83 -10.33
N LEU A 185 8.42 10.10 -9.04
CA LEU A 185 9.40 10.75 -8.17
C LEU A 185 10.69 9.94 -8.04
N SER A 186 10.59 8.66 -7.71
CA SER A 186 11.71 7.76 -7.55
C SER A 186 12.54 7.65 -8.84
N TRP A 187 11.87 7.54 -9.98
CA TRP A 187 12.53 7.48 -11.28
C TRP A 187 13.28 8.78 -11.60
N ARG A 188 12.65 9.94 -11.39
CA ARG A 188 13.25 11.26 -11.69
C ARG A 188 14.33 11.68 -10.71
N HIS A 189 14.27 11.23 -9.45
CA HIS A 189 15.30 11.49 -8.45
C HIS A 189 16.39 10.41 -8.38
N GLY A 190 16.19 9.26 -9.04
CA GLY A 190 17.15 8.15 -9.04
C GLY A 190 17.21 7.37 -7.72
N SER A 191 16.12 7.36 -6.94
CA SER A 191 16.05 6.65 -5.65
C SER A 191 14.69 6.00 -5.44
N ALA A 192 14.67 4.66 -5.26
CA ALA A 192 13.47 3.90 -4.90
C ALA A 192 13.34 3.66 -3.38
N ASP A 193 14.30 4.15 -2.59
CA ASP A 193 14.45 3.79 -1.18
C ASP A 193 13.46 4.52 -0.26
N HIS A 194 12.89 5.64 -0.73
CA HIS A 194 12.00 6.47 0.05
C HIS A 194 10.59 6.48 -0.56
N TYR A 195 9.63 5.95 0.19
CA TYR A 195 8.23 5.92 -0.17
C TYR A 195 7.46 7.02 0.56
N ILE A 196 6.81 7.91 -0.17
CA ILE A 196 5.99 8.97 0.41
C ILE A 196 4.59 8.41 0.69
N PRO A 197 4.17 8.31 1.97
CA PRO A 197 2.90 7.72 2.37
C PRO A 197 1.76 8.73 2.25
N LEU A 198 1.39 9.08 1.00
CA LEU A 198 0.37 10.11 0.71
C LEU A 198 -0.95 9.87 1.46
N ALA A 199 -1.36 8.62 1.64
CA ALA A 199 -2.59 8.29 2.37
C ALA A 199 -2.54 8.78 3.83
N ASP A 200 -1.39 8.66 4.49
CA ASP A 200 -1.20 9.07 5.89
C ASP A 200 -0.97 10.57 6.01
N ILE A 201 -0.27 11.17 5.05
CA ILE A 201 -0.09 12.62 4.97
C ILE A 201 -1.45 13.31 4.83
N PHE A 202 -2.32 12.83 3.96
CA PHE A 202 -3.62 13.47 3.70
C PHE A 202 -4.69 13.15 4.75
N LYS A 203 -4.54 12.08 5.54
CA LYS A 203 -5.39 11.82 6.70
C LYS A 203 -5.29 12.91 7.80
N ARG A 204 -4.24 13.73 7.79
CA ARG A 204 -4.02 14.80 8.78
C ARG A 204 -4.92 16.02 8.61
N ASP A 205 -5.59 16.13 7.47
CA ASP A 205 -6.56 17.19 7.20
C ASP A 205 -7.88 16.53 6.73
N PRO A 206 -8.57 15.81 7.63
CA PRO A 206 -9.65 14.92 7.28
C PRO A 206 -10.76 15.68 6.55
N GLY A 207 -11.13 15.23 5.35
CA GLY A 207 -12.25 15.75 4.58
C GLY A 207 -11.89 16.92 3.69
N ARG A 208 -10.81 17.65 3.97
CA ARG A 208 -10.44 18.81 3.15
C ARG A 208 -9.94 18.40 1.78
N TYR A 209 -9.12 17.36 1.71
CA TYR A 209 -8.64 16.82 0.45
C TYR A 209 -9.82 16.33 -0.42
N GLU A 210 -10.74 15.58 0.19
CA GLU A 210 -11.94 15.07 -0.45
C GLU A 210 -12.86 16.21 -0.92
N GLU A 211 -13.06 17.23 -0.09
CA GLU A 211 -13.87 18.41 -0.41
C GLU A 211 -13.26 19.21 -1.57
N LEU A 212 -11.94 19.43 -1.57
CA LEU A 212 -11.25 20.11 -2.67
C LEU A 212 -11.38 19.33 -3.98
N MET A 213 -11.28 17.99 -3.95
CA MET A 213 -11.51 17.15 -5.12
C MET A 213 -12.96 17.25 -5.60
N ALA A 214 -13.93 17.26 -4.68
CA ALA A 214 -15.34 17.39 -5.00
C ALA A 214 -15.69 18.74 -5.62
N ARG A 215 -15.14 19.84 -5.10
CA ARG A 215 -15.29 21.19 -5.69
C ARG A 215 -14.63 21.25 -7.06
N ALA A 216 -13.39 20.77 -7.18
CA ALA A 216 -12.67 20.75 -8.44
C ALA A 216 -13.38 19.95 -9.53
N ALA A 217 -14.05 18.85 -9.18
CA ALA A 217 -14.86 18.09 -10.12
C ALA A 217 -16.15 18.83 -10.55
N ALA A 218 -16.65 19.76 -9.74
CA ALA A 218 -17.86 20.55 -10.04
C ALA A 218 -17.56 21.87 -10.77
N ASP A 219 -16.42 22.53 -10.49
CA ASP A 219 -16.09 23.87 -11.01
C ASP A 219 -14.77 23.94 -11.80
N GLY A 220 -14.07 22.80 -11.95
CA GLY A 220 -12.78 22.72 -12.65
C GLY A 220 -11.58 23.24 -11.86
N SER A 221 -11.72 23.64 -10.59
CA SER A 221 -10.68 24.31 -9.78
C SER A 221 -9.54 23.42 -9.26
N HIS A 222 -9.11 22.41 -10.03
CA HIS A 222 -8.05 21.45 -9.66
C HIS A 222 -6.69 22.08 -9.30
N HIS A 223 -6.42 23.31 -9.73
CA HIS A 223 -5.23 24.05 -9.29
C HIS A 223 -5.19 24.25 -7.76
N ARG A 224 -6.36 24.36 -7.10
CA ARG A 224 -6.49 24.45 -5.64
C ARG A 224 -6.11 23.13 -4.96
N VAL A 225 -6.53 22.00 -5.54
CA VAL A 225 -6.11 20.66 -5.11
C VAL A 225 -4.59 20.55 -5.17
N LEU A 226 -3.98 20.84 -6.32
CA LEU A 226 -2.52 20.77 -6.49
C LEU A 226 -1.78 21.68 -5.51
N ALA A 227 -2.27 22.91 -5.29
CA ALA A 227 -1.68 23.83 -4.31
C ALA A 227 -1.75 23.30 -2.88
N HIS A 228 -2.87 22.68 -2.49
CA HIS A 228 -3.04 22.03 -1.19
C HIS A 228 -2.08 20.84 -1.02
N LEU A 229 -2.03 19.92 -1.99
CA LEU A 229 -1.14 18.75 -1.96
C LEU A 229 0.35 19.16 -1.91
N ARG A 230 0.73 20.20 -2.67
CA ARG A 230 2.09 20.77 -2.62
C ARG A 230 2.44 21.27 -1.23
N ARG A 231 1.54 22.01 -0.57
CA ARG A 231 1.77 22.51 0.80
C ARG A 231 1.90 21.35 1.80
N ALA A 232 1.06 20.32 1.67
CA ALA A 232 1.13 19.13 2.52
C ALA A 232 2.48 18.41 2.38
N LEU A 233 2.97 18.27 1.15
CA LEU A 233 4.27 17.65 0.87
C LEU A 233 5.45 18.53 1.29
N THR A 234 5.32 19.85 1.23
CA THR A 234 6.30 20.78 1.80
C THR A 234 6.37 20.65 3.32
N ALA A 235 5.23 20.62 4.03
CA ALA A 235 5.19 20.45 5.48
C ALA A 235 5.79 19.09 5.90
N TYR A 236 5.40 18.02 5.20
CA TYR A 236 6.01 16.70 5.34
C TYR A 236 7.53 16.73 5.17
N ALA A 237 8.02 17.38 4.11
CA ALA A 237 9.45 17.45 3.82
C ALA A 237 10.21 18.26 4.88
N GLN A 238 9.64 19.35 5.38
CA GLN A 238 10.23 20.15 6.46
C GLN A 238 10.37 19.32 7.73
N GLN A 239 9.31 18.61 8.12
CA GLN A 239 9.32 17.83 9.33
C GLN A 239 10.34 16.69 9.27
N ILE A 240 10.47 15.99 8.16
CA ILE A 240 11.41 14.87 8.02
C ILE A 240 12.87 15.32 8.00
N GLN A 241 13.17 16.49 7.42
CA GLN A 241 14.54 16.99 7.37
C GLN A 241 15.15 17.26 8.74
N HIS A 242 14.34 17.46 9.77
CA HIS A 242 14.79 17.75 11.13
C HIS A 242 14.97 16.51 11.99
N ILE A 243 14.81 15.32 11.41
CA ILE A 243 14.73 14.09 12.19
C ILE A 243 15.98 13.29 11.90
N GLU A 244 16.87 13.32 12.88
CA GLU A 244 17.90 12.31 13.07
C GLU A 244 17.21 11.02 13.50
N THR A 245 16.52 10.37 12.57
CA THR A 245 16.10 9.00 12.79
C THR A 245 17.27 8.13 12.33
N PRO A 246 17.91 7.35 13.24
CA PRO A 246 18.59 6.16 12.79
C PRO A 246 17.65 5.42 11.86
N ARG A 247 18.16 4.87 10.76
CA ARG A 247 17.38 4.03 9.84
C ARG A 247 16.97 2.78 10.63
N GLU A 248 15.88 2.88 11.39
CA GLU A 248 15.29 1.79 12.17
C GLU A 248 14.89 0.72 11.17
N ASP A 249 15.42 -0.49 11.34
CA ASP A 249 15.06 -1.62 10.51
C ASP A 249 13.55 -1.93 10.68
N ASP A 250 12.89 -2.39 9.62
CA ASP A 250 11.44 -2.69 9.67
C ASP A 250 11.12 -3.67 10.81
N LEU A 251 12.07 -4.56 11.14
CA LEU A 251 11.97 -5.47 12.27
C LEU A 251 12.05 -4.76 13.62
N GLU A 252 13.05 -3.90 13.84
CA GLU A 252 13.23 -3.14 15.10
C GLU A 252 11.99 -2.31 15.42
N ARG A 253 11.45 -1.68 14.39
CA ARG A 253 10.24 -0.90 14.50
C ARG A 253 9.02 -1.75 14.87
N ALA A 254 8.86 -2.90 14.22
CA ALA A 254 7.82 -3.85 14.59
C ALA A 254 7.95 -4.26 16.06
N VAL A 255 9.17 -4.49 16.55
CA VAL A 255 9.43 -4.88 17.96
C VAL A 255 8.98 -3.78 18.90
N ARG A 256 9.44 -2.56 18.64
CA ARG A 256 9.11 -1.39 19.46
C ARG A 256 7.60 -1.13 19.51
N LEU A 257 6.92 -1.21 18.36
CA LEU A 257 5.48 -1.03 18.28
C LEU A 257 4.70 -2.16 18.98
N SER A 258 5.18 -3.40 18.89
CA SER A 258 4.63 -4.54 19.64
C SER A 258 4.73 -4.32 21.15
N GLN A 259 5.91 -3.91 21.61
CA GLN A 259 6.17 -3.61 23.01
C GLN A 259 5.33 -2.43 23.52
N ALA A 260 5.22 -1.35 22.75
CA ALA A 260 4.41 -0.19 23.10
C ALA A 260 2.91 -0.54 23.20
N HIS A 261 2.39 -1.36 22.29
CA HIS A 261 1.00 -1.84 22.39
C HIS A 261 0.80 -2.78 23.59
N ALA A 262 1.74 -3.70 23.84
CA ALA A 262 1.68 -4.58 25.02
C ALA A 262 1.70 -3.78 26.34
N GLN A 263 2.41 -2.66 26.39
CA GLN A 263 2.45 -1.76 27.55
C GLN A 263 1.17 -0.92 27.69
N ALA A 264 0.57 -0.48 26.58
CA ALA A 264 -0.63 0.34 26.57
C ALA A 264 -1.91 -0.44 26.90
N GLN A 265 -1.91 -1.77 26.69
CA GLN A 265 -3.10 -2.61 26.86
C GLN A 265 -2.81 -3.74 27.86
N ALA A 266 -3.19 -3.53 29.12
CA ALA A 266 -3.05 -4.48 30.21
C ALA A 266 -3.98 -5.72 30.13
N SER A 267 -4.74 -5.89 29.05
CA SER A 267 -5.69 -7.00 28.87
C SER A 267 -5.53 -7.63 27.50
N HIS A 268 -5.40 -8.96 27.49
CA HIS A 268 -5.26 -9.82 26.32
C HIS A 268 -6.26 -9.49 25.21
N LEU A 269 -5.78 -8.75 24.21
CA LEU A 269 -6.45 -8.63 22.94
C LEU A 269 -6.27 -9.92 22.14
N GLY A 270 -7.32 -10.36 21.45
CA GLY A 270 -7.22 -11.44 20.49
C GLY A 270 -6.27 -11.06 19.35
N LEU A 271 -5.74 -12.06 18.64
CA LEU A 271 -4.87 -11.85 17.45
C LEU A 271 -5.45 -10.89 16.40
N ASN A 272 -6.78 -10.71 16.36
CA ASN A 272 -7.47 -9.79 15.44
C ASN A 272 -7.45 -8.32 15.88
N GLU A 273 -7.15 -8.05 17.14
CA GLU A 273 -7.17 -6.71 17.73
C GLU A 273 -5.74 -6.13 17.86
N THR A 274 -4.72 -6.95 17.62
CA THR A 274 -3.32 -6.50 17.55
C THR A 274 -3.00 -6.03 16.12
N PRO A 275 -2.48 -4.82 15.92
CA PRO A 275 -2.13 -4.34 14.58
C PRO A 275 -1.08 -5.25 13.91
N PRO A 276 -1.26 -5.70 12.66
CA PRO A 276 -0.23 -6.44 11.96
C PRO A 276 1.00 -5.55 11.76
N TYR A 277 2.19 -6.07 12.12
CA TYR A 277 3.46 -5.38 11.91
C TYR A 277 4.13 -5.90 10.63
N PRO A 278 4.08 -5.14 9.53
CA PRO A 278 4.71 -5.56 8.29
C PRO A 278 6.23 -5.50 8.42
N VAL A 279 6.90 -6.66 8.35
CA VAL A 279 8.36 -6.75 8.31
C VAL A 279 8.80 -7.32 6.96
N GLY A 280 9.71 -6.63 6.28
CA GLY A 280 10.28 -7.14 5.02
C GLY A 280 11.08 -8.41 5.22
N VAL A 281 11.00 -9.37 4.29
CA VAL A 281 11.78 -10.63 4.38
C VAL A 281 13.28 -10.36 4.43
N ASP A 282 13.77 -9.34 3.72
CA ASP A 282 15.18 -8.97 3.73
C ASP A 282 15.62 -8.43 5.11
N ALA A 283 14.76 -7.68 5.80
CA ALA A 283 14.99 -7.24 7.18
C ALA A 283 15.08 -8.45 8.14
N VAL A 284 14.16 -9.40 8.00
CA VAL A 284 14.19 -10.66 8.78
C VAL A 284 15.48 -11.45 8.54
N ARG A 285 15.94 -11.55 7.28
CA ARG A 285 17.20 -12.23 6.94
C ARG A 285 18.41 -11.51 7.51
N ALA A 286 18.47 -10.18 7.38
CA ALA A 286 19.54 -9.38 7.95
C ALA A 286 19.59 -9.51 9.49
N ALA A 287 18.43 -9.53 10.14
CA ALA A 287 18.33 -9.78 11.58
C ALA A 287 18.82 -11.17 11.97
N ALA A 288 18.50 -12.22 11.20
CA ALA A 288 18.99 -13.57 11.45
C ALA A 288 20.51 -13.69 11.27
N GLN A 289 21.07 -13.05 10.25
CA GLN A 289 22.53 -12.98 10.05
C GLN A 289 23.23 -12.27 11.22
N GLY A 290 22.57 -11.26 11.81
CA GLY A 290 23.04 -10.55 13.00
C GLY A 290 22.67 -11.21 14.33
N GLY A 291 22.11 -12.42 14.34
CA GLY A 291 21.70 -13.14 15.56
C GLY A 291 20.49 -12.56 16.31
N ARG A 292 19.79 -11.60 15.72
CA ARG A 292 18.59 -10.93 16.28
C ARG A 292 17.28 -11.66 15.94
N ALA A 293 17.32 -12.61 15.02
CA ALA A 293 16.21 -13.49 14.67
C ALA A 293 16.67 -14.94 14.58
N ARG A 294 15.76 -15.90 14.75
CA ARG A 294 16.08 -17.34 14.74
C ARG A 294 16.57 -17.79 13.35
N GLN A 295 17.86 -18.05 13.20
CA GLN A 295 18.45 -18.45 11.93
C GLN A 295 17.83 -19.72 11.34
N SER A 296 17.54 -20.72 12.18
CA SER A 296 16.90 -21.97 11.76
C SER A 296 15.49 -21.75 11.21
N LEU A 297 14.70 -20.89 11.84
CA LEU A 297 13.37 -20.51 11.34
C LEU A 297 13.50 -19.80 9.99
N VAL A 298 14.39 -18.80 9.87
CA VAL A 298 14.58 -18.07 8.61
C VAL A 298 15.06 -18.99 7.47
N GLN A 299 15.98 -19.91 7.74
CA GLN A 299 16.41 -20.92 6.76
C GLN A 299 15.26 -21.84 6.33
N ALA A 300 14.45 -22.29 7.30
CA ALA A 300 13.27 -23.10 7.02
C ALA A 300 12.24 -22.31 6.18
N LEU A 301 12.04 -21.02 6.49
CA LEU A 301 11.19 -20.13 5.72
C LEU A 301 11.70 -19.99 4.28
N ASP A 302 13.00 -19.79 4.11
CA ASP A 302 13.62 -19.64 2.80
C ASP A 302 13.57 -20.92 1.97
N ALA A 303 13.78 -22.08 2.59
CA ALA A 303 13.66 -23.38 1.94
C ALA A 303 12.23 -23.63 1.45
N VAL A 304 11.24 -23.41 2.32
CA VAL A 304 9.82 -23.54 1.96
C VAL A 304 9.46 -22.52 0.88
N ALA A 305 9.87 -21.26 1.02
CA ALA A 305 9.63 -20.23 0.01
C ALA A 305 10.26 -20.56 -1.36
N ALA A 306 11.47 -21.11 -1.39
CA ALA A 306 12.14 -21.50 -2.62
C ALA A 306 11.37 -22.60 -3.35
N GLU A 307 10.93 -23.62 -2.61
CA GLU A 307 10.15 -24.71 -3.19
C GLU A 307 8.76 -24.23 -3.66
N LEU A 308 8.09 -23.41 -2.86
CA LEU A 308 6.79 -22.83 -3.19
C LEU A 308 6.82 -21.95 -4.45
N ARG A 309 7.93 -21.24 -4.69
CA ARG A 309 8.12 -20.42 -5.91
C ARG A 309 8.14 -21.25 -7.20
N THR A 310 8.35 -22.56 -7.12
CA THR A 310 8.29 -23.44 -8.31
C THR A 310 6.86 -23.67 -8.82
N TYR A 311 5.86 -23.33 -7.98
CA TYR A 311 4.44 -23.55 -8.23
C TYR A 311 3.65 -22.26 -8.47
N GLY A 312 4.24 -21.10 -8.16
CA GLY A 312 3.60 -19.82 -8.32
C GLY A 312 4.34 -18.68 -7.63
N ARG A 313 3.68 -17.54 -7.53
CA ARG A 313 4.27 -16.32 -6.96
C ARG A 313 3.86 -16.14 -5.51
N ILE A 314 4.83 -16.16 -4.59
CA ILE A 314 4.61 -15.78 -3.20
C ILE A 314 4.37 -14.27 -3.12
N SER A 315 3.25 -13.87 -2.53
CA SER A 315 2.87 -12.47 -2.36
C SER A 315 3.40 -11.90 -1.03
N TYR A 316 3.29 -12.64 0.07
CA TYR A 316 3.80 -12.27 1.38
C TYR A 316 3.84 -13.46 2.35
N VAL A 317 4.59 -13.31 3.45
CA VAL A 317 4.72 -14.27 4.56
C VAL A 317 4.33 -13.55 5.85
N LEU A 318 3.48 -14.16 6.67
CA LEU A 318 3.12 -13.67 8.00
C LEU A 318 3.71 -14.60 9.06
N VAL A 319 4.32 -14.03 10.08
CA VAL A 319 4.80 -14.74 11.28
C VAL A 319 4.54 -13.82 12.47
N ARG A 320 4.25 -14.39 13.65
CA ARG A 320 4.19 -13.57 14.85
C ARG A 320 5.58 -13.04 15.17
N LEU A 321 5.64 -11.80 15.62
CA LEU A 321 6.89 -11.14 15.90
C LEU A 321 7.65 -11.79 17.07
N ASP A 322 6.94 -12.17 18.13
CA ASP A 322 7.52 -12.85 19.29
C ASP A 322 8.21 -14.16 18.89
N ASP A 323 7.58 -14.93 18.01
CA ASP A 323 8.09 -16.21 17.55
C ASP A 323 9.34 -16.09 16.67
N LEU A 324 9.45 -14.97 15.95
CA LEU A 324 10.62 -14.63 15.14
C LEU A 324 11.83 -14.26 16.01
N LEU A 325 11.59 -13.63 17.15
CA LEU A 325 12.59 -13.05 18.05
C LEU A 325 12.94 -13.95 19.25
N ALA A 326 12.08 -14.89 19.62
CA ALA A 326 12.27 -15.73 20.80
C ALA A 326 13.53 -16.59 20.71
N VAL A 327 14.41 -16.48 21.72
CA VAL A 327 15.64 -17.27 21.83
C VAL A 327 15.34 -18.76 22.07
N SER A 328 14.27 -19.05 22.82
CA SER A 328 13.69 -20.38 22.97
C SER A 328 12.18 -20.31 22.85
N CYS A 329 11.61 -21.15 22.01
CA CYS A 329 10.18 -21.34 21.93
C CYS A 329 9.96 -22.85 21.92
N ASP A 330 9.52 -23.39 23.06
CA ASP A 330 8.99 -24.76 23.15
C ASP A 330 7.61 -24.86 22.50
N THR A 331 7.03 -23.72 22.11
CA THR A 331 5.74 -23.63 21.44
C THR A 331 5.88 -23.49 19.92
N PRO A 332 4.94 -24.08 19.16
CA PRO A 332 4.85 -23.92 17.73
C PRO A 332 4.77 -22.48 17.23
N VAL A 333 5.54 -22.18 16.18
CA VAL A 333 5.44 -20.90 15.46
C VAL A 333 4.48 -21.03 14.28
N PRO A 334 3.32 -20.34 14.28
CA PRO A 334 2.48 -20.22 13.09
C PRO A 334 3.13 -19.26 12.08
N VAL A 335 3.24 -19.73 10.85
CA VAL A 335 3.67 -18.95 9.69
C VAL A 335 2.64 -19.12 8.59
N ALA A 336 2.22 -18.05 7.93
CA ALA A 336 1.31 -18.13 6.79
C ALA A 336 1.96 -17.59 5.51
N TYR A 337 1.97 -18.41 4.45
CA TYR A 337 2.39 -18.02 3.11
C TYR A 337 1.18 -17.77 2.24
N PHE A 338 1.20 -16.65 1.54
CA PHE A 338 0.16 -16.28 0.58
C PHE A 338 0.72 -16.43 -0.82
N ILE A 339 0.16 -17.36 -1.59
CA ILE A 339 0.72 -17.76 -2.88
C ILE A 339 -0.36 -17.68 -3.94
N HIS A 340 0.00 -17.02 -5.03
CA HIS A 340 -0.75 -17.10 -6.27
C HIS A 340 -0.21 -18.29 -7.07
N LEU A 341 -0.98 -19.37 -7.15
CA LEU A 341 -0.53 -20.58 -7.83
C LEU A 341 -0.70 -20.45 -9.35
N GLU A 342 0.40 -20.60 -10.07
CA GLU A 342 0.40 -20.66 -11.54
C GLU A 342 0.29 -22.11 -12.04
N ARG A 343 0.64 -23.08 -11.18
CA ARG A 343 0.68 -24.53 -11.49
C ARG A 343 -0.07 -25.33 -10.42
N LYS A 344 -1.39 -25.14 -10.35
CA LYS A 344 -2.26 -25.66 -9.26
C LYS A 344 -2.24 -27.19 -9.14
N GLU A 345 -2.29 -27.92 -10.25
CA GLU A 345 -2.31 -29.39 -10.27
C GLU A 345 -0.98 -29.96 -9.79
N ALA A 346 0.13 -29.40 -10.30
CA ALA A 346 1.48 -29.78 -9.90
C ALA A 346 1.72 -29.50 -8.41
N PHE A 347 1.27 -28.34 -7.94
CA PHE A 347 1.34 -27.98 -6.52
C PHE A 347 0.59 -29.00 -5.66
N THR A 348 -0.64 -29.36 -6.03
CA THR A 348 -1.50 -30.27 -5.27
C THR A 348 -0.91 -31.69 -5.16
N LEU A 349 -0.17 -32.14 -6.18
CA LEU A 349 0.56 -33.41 -6.14
C LEU A 349 1.77 -33.35 -5.21
N HIS A 350 2.55 -32.26 -5.28
CA HIS A 350 3.82 -32.12 -4.56
C HIS A 350 3.66 -31.69 -3.09
N VAL A 351 2.51 -31.11 -2.75
CA VAL A 351 2.21 -30.61 -1.41
C VAL A 351 2.33 -31.69 -0.33
N ARG A 352 1.98 -32.93 -0.67
CA ARG A 352 2.07 -34.08 0.22
C ARG A 352 3.53 -34.46 0.47
N GLU A 353 4.36 -34.38 -0.56
CA GLU A 353 5.79 -34.64 -0.47
C GLU A 353 6.49 -33.58 0.38
N MET A 354 6.19 -32.29 0.13
CA MET A 354 6.64 -31.18 0.98
C MET A 354 6.27 -31.40 2.45
N ARG A 355 5.01 -31.77 2.71
CA ARG A 355 4.54 -32.04 4.07
C ARG A 355 5.34 -33.15 4.73
N SER A 356 5.67 -34.22 3.99
CA SER A 356 6.49 -35.31 4.51
C SER A 356 7.95 -34.90 4.73
N ARG A 357 8.52 -34.11 3.83
CA ARG A 357 9.93 -33.68 3.86
C ARG A 357 10.22 -32.74 5.03
N TYR A 358 9.29 -31.83 5.31
CA TYR A 358 9.45 -30.84 6.37
C TYR A 358 8.74 -31.21 7.69
N LYS A 359 8.08 -32.37 7.80
CA LYS A 359 7.25 -32.73 8.97
C LYS A 359 7.97 -32.64 10.32
N GLU A 360 9.29 -32.85 10.34
CA GLU A 360 10.12 -32.83 11.56
C GLU A 360 10.43 -31.39 12.02
N VAL A 361 10.26 -30.41 11.13
CA VAL A 361 10.62 -29.00 11.38
C VAL A 361 9.37 -28.11 11.29
N ILE A 362 8.35 -28.52 10.53
CA ILE A 362 7.20 -27.72 10.12
C ILE A 362 5.98 -28.63 9.86
N HIS A 363 4.85 -28.33 10.49
CA HIS A 363 3.55 -28.90 10.15
C HIS A 363 2.80 -28.01 9.15
N LEU A 364 2.98 -28.33 7.86
CA LEU A 364 2.26 -27.69 6.76
C LEU A 364 0.75 -27.98 6.81
N GLN A 365 -0.06 -26.95 7.00
CA GLN A 365 -1.50 -26.95 6.78
C GLN A 365 -1.86 -26.08 5.58
N PHE A 366 -2.83 -26.57 4.80
CA PHE A 366 -3.28 -25.92 3.58
C PHE A 366 -4.73 -25.52 3.77
N ALA A 367 -5.00 -24.22 3.67
CA ALA A 367 -6.33 -23.71 3.54
C ALA A 367 -6.47 -23.19 2.11
N VAL A 368 -7.15 -23.97 1.27
CA VAL A 368 -7.54 -23.52 -0.06
C VAL A 368 -8.85 -22.77 0.10
N PHE A 369 -8.79 -21.45 0.03
CA PHE A 369 -10.00 -20.63 -0.02
C PHE A 369 -10.46 -20.54 -1.47
N THR A 370 -11.52 -21.27 -1.81
CA THR A 370 -12.27 -21.08 -3.06
C THR A 370 -13.60 -20.44 -2.71
N GLY A 371 -13.57 -19.12 -2.45
CA GLY A 371 -14.77 -18.28 -2.39
C GLY A 371 -14.74 -17.33 -3.59
N ASP A 372 -15.87 -17.23 -4.29
CA ASP A 372 -16.00 -16.58 -5.59
C ASP A 372 -15.64 -15.07 -5.64
N VAL A 373 -15.32 -14.63 -6.85
CA VAL A 373 -15.04 -13.26 -7.37
C VAL A 373 -13.69 -12.63 -7.04
N VAL A 374 -12.86 -13.22 -6.17
CA VAL A 374 -11.49 -12.74 -5.96
C VAL A 374 -10.46 -13.86 -6.20
N ILE A 375 -10.12 -14.01 -7.49
CA ILE A 375 -8.79 -14.40 -8.01
C ILE A 375 -8.56 -15.91 -8.24
N ASP A 376 -8.05 -16.22 -9.43
CA ASP A 376 -7.12 -17.31 -9.73
C ASP A 376 -6.43 -17.87 -8.47
N ALA A 377 -6.95 -19.00 -7.97
CA ALA A 377 -6.47 -19.82 -6.86
C ALA A 377 -5.33 -19.20 -6.01
N LYS A 378 -5.69 -18.27 -5.11
CA LYS A 378 -4.80 -17.91 -3.99
C LYS A 378 -4.87 -19.01 -2.95
N VAL A 379 -3.77 -19.75 -2.78
CA VAL A 379 -3.67 -20.75 -1.71
C VAL A 379 -2.97 -20.12 -0.53
N LEU A 380 -3.64 -20.15 0.63
CA LEU A 380 -3.03 -19.88 1.93
C LEU A 380 -2.36 -21.17 2.40
N ILE A 381 -1.04 -21.14 2.58
CA ILE A 381 -0.31 -22.22 3.22
C ILE A 381 0.04 -21.76 4.62
N GLY A 382 -0.71 -22.23 5.62
CA GLY A 382 -0.38 -22.05 7.02
C GLY A 382 0.60 -23.12 7.46
N LEU A 383 1.87 -22.79 7.68
CA LEU A 383 2.78 -23.63 8.43
C LEU A 383 2.48 -23.46 9.93
N ALA A 384 1.92 -24.46 10.59
CA ALA A 384 2.01 -24.54 12.04
C ALA A 384 3.25 -25.39 12.39
N SER A 385 3.91 -25.19 13.53
CA SER A 385 4.82 -26.23 14.06
C SER A 385 4.02 -27.24 14.90
N LEU A 386 4.52 -28.46 15.07
CA LEU A 386 3.87 -29.49 15.89
C LEU A 386 4.14 -29.26 17.39
N TYR A 387 3.14 -29.63 18.19
CA TYR A 387 3.01 -29.65 19.66
C TYR A 387 2.23 -28.50 20.33
N SER A 388 0.91 -28.63 20.28
CA SER A 388 0.10 -28.46 21.49
C SER A 388 -1.03 -29.50 21.47
N LYS A 389 -1.08 -30.38 22.47
CA LYS A 389 -2.35 -30.96 22.90
C LYS A 389 -3.03 -29.88 23.74
N GLY A 390 -4.15 -29.35 23.28
CA GLY A 390 -5.04 -28.57 24.15
C GLY A 390 -5.56 -29.43 25.30
N ALA A 391 -6.10 -28.81 26.35
CA ALA A 391 -6.68 -29.50 27.51
C ALA A 391 -7.85 -30.46 27.14
N ASP A 392 -8.37 -30.37 25.91
CA ASP A 392 -9.44 -31.17 25.33
C ASP A 392 -8.97 -32.20 24.28
N ASN A 393 -7.66 -32.36 24.08
CA ASN A 393 -7.04 -33.32 23.16
C ASN A 393 -7.45 -33.15 21.68
N ARG A 394 -7.97 -31.96 21.28
CA ARG A 394 -8.26 -31.62 19.88
C ARG A 394 -7.20 -30.67 19.31
N SER A 395 -6.79 -30.94 18.07
CA SER A 395 -5.92 -30.08 17.28
C SER A 395 -6.80 -29.11 16.48
N THR A 396 -6.87 -27.85 16.91
CA THR A 396 -7.46 -26.78 16.09
C THR A 396 -6.39 -25.72 15.82
N PRO A 397 -5.95 -25.53 14.57
CA PRO A 397 -5.15 -24.38 14.23
C PRO A 397 -6.00 -23.11 14.37
N PRO A 398 -5.47 -22.00 14.90
CA PRO A 398 -6.11 -20.72 14.65
C PRO A 398 -5.96 -20.41 13.16
N ALA A 399 -7.02 -20.65 12.40
CA ALA A 399 -7.14 -20.06 11.07
C ALA A 399 -7.25 -18.55 11.27
N ILE A 400 -6.19 -17.80 10.95
CA ILE A 400 -6.29 -16.35 10.83
C ILE A 400 -6.90 -16.07 9.47
N VAL A 401 -8.23 -16.04 9.44
CA VAL A 401 -8.99 -15.47 8.33
C VAL A 401 -8.96 -13.96 8.54
N HIS A 402 -8.14 -13.24 7.79
CA HIS A 402 -8.47 -11.84 7.56
C HIS A 402 -9.71 -11.82 6.67
N GLY A 403 -10.87 -11.65 7.30
CA GLY A 403 -12.04 -11.14 6.62
C GLY A 403 -11.72 -9.71 6.21
N PHE A 404 -11.48 -9.49 4.91
CA PHE A 404 -11.93 -8.23 4.34
C PHE A 404 -13.43 -8.42 4.19
N ASP A 405 -14.22 -7.67 4.97
CA ASP A 405 -15.67 -7.65 4.86
C ASP A 405 -16.08 -7.57 3.39
N ALA A 406 -16.60 -8.69 2.88
CA ALA A 406 -17.50 -8.68 1.76
C ALA A 406 -18.86 -8.38 2.40
N GLY A 407 -19.31 -7.14 2.23
CA GLY A 407 -20.63 -6.72 2.66
C GLY A 407 -21.69 -7.67 2.14
N ASP A 408 -22.70 -7.87 2.97
CA ASP A 408 -23.95 -8.52 2.64
C ASP A 408 -24.43 -8.09 1.24
N THR A 409 -24.62 -9.07 0.37
CA THR A 409 -25.40 -8.90 -0.86
C THR A 409 -26.61 -9.81 -0.78
N ASN A 410 -27.78 -9.17 -0.69
CA ASN A 410 -28.96 -9.65 -1.41
C ASN A 410 -28.75 -9.44 -2.90
#